data_AF-A0A2K0TG17-F1
#
_entry.id   AF-A0A2K0TG17-F1
#
_cell.length_a   1.000
_cell.length_b   1.000
_cell.length_c   1.000
_cell.angle_alpha   90.00
_cell.angle_beta   90.00
_cell.angle_gamma   90.00
#
_symmetry.space_group_name_H-M   'P 1'
#
loop_
_entity.id
_entity.type
_entity.pdbx_description
1 polymer ?
#
loop_
_entity_poly.entity_id
_entity_poly.type
_entity_poly.pdbx_seq_one_letter_code
_entity_poly.pdbx_strand_id
1 'polypeptide(L)'
;MDSSSIFHNDSQSTEDDTSSTNSFYSNPINFFNAIGRPAPKLPSAVEVRAEAKERATAIFDNYELLNGILIRHESTIQRRWTKKNRQQRINILLKAWPGMTPNHRPDYEAFRRAGSELQIIAKSEKDSFMWPYINQEDLSKTQPLLLLLDARGREIPSSFAAADYEAMHLGIVSEAIERSFLNEYTMILHRVTVAEEYGKLISWDDHPDAFDWMYTQKQFSPGDGLIILEAQNRLMKFLVDCCQHILHDIDKGQLISSTYSIQPEPTLRSRNESCGFESLALMAAEAPYRVPAQLDFGRIESLLAAKTRAAEDHLWALREDPTYFRQHLLDAQEHRQELIKDTYDRPHPTLNPRRIHLFRARVVGNVLAEAYLELEFYSELYQQAQELGSLRRKYESKISQLDDLPREYMVALLTFRHFIVQTVKGHMGQLKQAVVASPPMRSFYVRTPPTDETSSQMCIVSKGVKMTKIQGQLIYLLKTLWEDDRNLFLLRLSCVVDELGRLLLSKPTASNLISNNIASTISNIAIASQCLH
;
A
#
# COMPACT_ATOMS: atom_id res chain seq x y z
N MET A 1 5.31 0.86 -16.00
CA MET A 1 6.19 1.81 -16.69
C MET A 1 7.51 1.74 -15.98
N ASP A 2 8.40 0.95 -16.55
CA ASP A 2 9.70 0.65 -15.99
C ASP A 2 10.58 1.90 -15.97
N SER A 3 11.13 2.22 -14.80
CA SER A 3 12.18 3.22 -14.63
C SER A 3 13.55 2.73 -15.12
N SER A 4 13.62 1.55 -15.77
CA SER A 4 14.85 0.87 -16.16
C SER A 4 15.32 1.16 -17.60
N SER A 5 14.62 1.97 -18.40
CA SER A 5 14.99 2.18 -19.81
C SER A 5 15.90 3.39 -20.08
N ILE A 6 16.46 4.06 -19.07
CA ILE A 6 17.26 5.29 -19.27
C ILE A 6 18.78 5.05 -19.18
N PHE A 7 19.24 3.86 -18.77
CA PHE A 7 20.67 3.58 -18.56
C PHE A 7 21.16 2.30 -19.27
N HIS A 8 20.90 2.17 -20.57
CA HIS A 8 21.64 1.23 -21.42
C HIS A 8 22.37 2.02 -22.51
N ASN A 9 23.70 2.07 -22.38
CA ASN A 9 24.59 2.69 -23.35
C ASN A 9 25.24 1.56 -24.16
N ASP A 10 24.76 1.31 -25.36
CA ASP A 10 25.46 0.48 -26.34
C ASP A 10 26.65 1.29 -26.87
N SER A 11 27.84 0.74 -26.64
CA SER A 11 29.11 1.29 -27.08
C SER A 11 29.25 1.06 -28.58
N GLN A 12 28.95 2.07 -29.41
CA GLN A 12 29.49 2.15 -30.76
C GLN A 12 30.05 3.54 -31.03
N SER A 13 31.38 3.56 -31.13
CA SER A 13 32.21 4.66 -31.58
C SER A 13 31.94 5.02 -33.03
N THR A 14 31.50 6.25 -33.27
CA THR A 14 31.81 6.98 -34.51
C THR A 14 32.09 8.42 -34.14
N GLU A 15 33.36 8.80 -34.29
CA GLU A 15 33.85 10.17 -34.27
C GLU A 15 33.12 10.98 -35.36
N ASP A 16 32.52 12.09 -34.98
CA ASP A 16 32.56 13.31 -35.80
C ASP A 16 32.30 14.54 -34.90
N ASP A 17 33.34 15.35 -34.79
CA ASP A 17 33.40 16.62 -34.07
C ASP A 17 32.48 17.65 -34.74
N THR A 18 31.49 18.16 -33.98
CA THR A 18 31.13 19.58 -34.09
C THR A 18 30.71 20.14 -32.72
N SER A 19 31.39 21.21 -32.34
CA SER A 19 31.20 21.99 -31.13
C SER A 19 29.74 22.43 -30.93
N SER A 20 29.09 21.89 -29.91
CA SER A 20 28.10 22.64 -29.14
C SER A 20 28.21 22.26 -27.67
N THR A 21 28.60 23.24 -26.85
CA THR A 21 28.56 23.20 -25.40
C THR A 21 27.10 23.17 -24.94
N ASN A 22 26.46 22.01 -25.07
CA ASN A 22 25.12 21.75 -24.55
C ASN A 22 25.05 20.27 -24.16
N SER A 23 25.93 19.87 -23.23
CA SER A 23 25.91 18.52 -22.72
C SER A 23 24.59 18.29 -21.98
N PHE A 24 23.78 17.41 -22.57
CA PHE A 24 22.54 16.87 -22.01
C PHE A 24 22.74 16.36 -20.56
N TYR A 25 23.95 15.94 -20.22
CA TYR A 25 24.32 15.33 -18.94
C TYR A 25 24.91 16.32 -17.91
N SER A 26 25.26 17.55 -18.29
CA SER A 26 25.97 18.50 -17.40
C SER A 26 25.07 19.58 -16.81
N ASN A 27 23.83 19.71 -17.29
CA ASN A 27 22.84 20.62 -16.70
C ASN A 27 21.55 19.86 -16.39
N PRO A 28 21.22 19.64 -15.10
CA PRO A 28 19.98 18.96 -14.71
C PRO A 28 18.72 19.58 -15.33
N ILE A 29 18.72 20.91 -15.55
CA ILE A 29 17.59 21.63 -16.17
C ILE A 29 17.35 21.13 -17.60
N ASN A 30 18.41 20.85 -18.37
CA ASN A 30 18.29 20.34 -19.73
C ASN A 30 17.68 18.94 -19.74
N PHE A 31 18.04 18.09 -18.78
CA PHE A 31 17.45 16.76 -18.62
C PHE A 31 15.94 16.85 -18.33
N PHE A 32 15.52 17.64 -17.33
CA PHE A 32 14.10 17.78 -16.99
C PHE A 32 13.29 18.38 -18.15
N ASN A 33 13.83 19.38 -18.84
CA ASN A 33 13.21 19.94 -20.04
C ASN A 33 13.07 18.91 -21.16
N ALA A 34 14.08 18.06 -21.38
CA ALA A 34 14.06 17.04 -22.43
C ALA A 34 13.02 15.93 -22.18
N ILE A 35 12.77 15.57 -20.91
CA ILE A 35 11.72 14.62 -20.55
C ILE A 35 10.33 15.28 -20.37
N GLY A 36 10.19 16.55 -20.76
CA GLY A 36 8.94 17.29 -20.73
C GLY A 36 8.43 17.60 -19.32
N ARG A 37 9.33 17.72 -18.34
CA ARG A 37 9.01 17.98 -16.93
C ARG A 37 9.50 19.36 -16.48
N PRO A 38 8.80 20.02 -15.55
CA PRO A 38 9.29 21.26 -14.96
C PRO A 38 10.60 20.99 -14.21
N ALA A 39 11.53 21.93 -14.29
CA ALA A 39 12.77 21.85 -13.54
C ALA A 39 12.47 21.89 -12.03
N PRO A 40 12.97 20.92 -11.24
CA PRO A 40 12.82 20.94 -9.79
C PRO A 40 13.67 22.04 -9.16
N LYS A 41 13.46 22.29 -7.86
CA LYS A 41 14.38 23.09 -7.07
C LYS A 41 15.76 22.43 -7.04
N LEU A 42 16.79 23.23 -7.28
CA LEU A 42 18.20 22.82 -7.32
C LEU A 42 18.96 23.48 -6.16
N PRO A 43 18.77 23.03 -4.90
CA PRO A 43 19.51 23.58 -3.77
C PRO A 43 20.98 23.19 -3.84
N SER A 44 21.83 24.03 -3.26
CA SER A 44 23.24 23.71 -3.02
C SER A 44 23.39 22.67 -1.89
N ALA A 45 24.50 21.94 -1.88
CA ALA A 45 24.80 20.98 -0.80
C ALA A 45 24.87 21.65 0.58
N VAL A 46 25.21 22.94 0.67
CA VAL A 46 25.22 23.69 1.93
C VAL A 46 23.81 23.94 2.45
N GLU A 47 22.88 24.34 1.57
CA GLU A 47 21.48 24.54 1.92
C GLU A 47 20.83 23.21 2.37
N VAL A 48 21.08 22.13 1.64
CA VAL A 48 20.57 20.80 2.01
C VAL A 48 21.11 20.35 3.37
N ARG A 49 22.40 20.52 3.65
CA ARG A 49 22.98 20.18 4.97
C ARG A 49 22.39 21.02 6.10
N ALA A 50 22.16 22.32 5.87
CA ALA A 50 21.57 23.21 6.86
C ALA A 50 20.13 22.80 7.17
N GLU A 51 19.30 22.60 6.15
CA GLU A 51 17.91 22.18 6.31
C GLU A 51 17.81 20.80 6.97
N ALA A 52 18.62 19.83 6.52
CA ALA A 52 18.62 18.49 7.09
C ALA A 52 19.00 18.52 8.58
N LYS A 53 20.05 19.27 8.94
CA LYS A 53 20.48 19.42 10.34
C LYS A 53 19.41 20.07 11.21
N GLU A 54 18.80 21.16 10.76
CA GLU A 54 17.73 21.84 11.50
C GLU A 54 16.56 20.90 11.79
N ARG A 55 16.09 20.18 10.75
CA ARG A 55 14.98 19.24 10.89
C ARG A 55 15.36 18.05 11.76
N ALA A 56 16.56 17.50 11.60
CA ALA A 56 17.04 16.39 12.41
C ALA A 56 17.11 16.74 13.89
N THR A 57 17.67 17.90 14.25
CA THR A 57 17.67 18.39 15.65
C THR A 57 16.25 18.51 16.17
N ALA A 58 15.35 19.16 15.43
CA ALA A 58 13.95 19.32 15.85
C ALA A 58 13.20 17.97 16.01
N ILE A 59 13.49 16.98 15.16
CA ILE A 59 12.90 15.64 15.25
C ILE A 59 13.34 14.95 16.54
N PHE A 60 14.65 14.96 16.83
CA PHE A 60 15.20 14.31 18.03
C PHE A 60 14.77 15.04 19.32
N ASP A 61 14.74 16.36 19.33
CA ASP A 61 14.22 17.14 20.47
C ASP A 61 12.76 16.79 20.78
N ASN A 62 11.90 16.72 19.75
CA ASN A 62 10.51 16.32 19.93
C ASN A 62 10.37 14.83 20.28
N TYR A 63 11.25 13.96 19.79
CA TYR A 63 11.30 12.54 20.16
C TYR A 63 11.64 12.37 21.64
N GLU A 64 12.70 13.02 22.14
CA GLU A 64 13.08 12.97 23.55
C GLU A 64 11.99 13.55 24.45
N LEU A 65 11.36 14.65 24.04
CA LEU A 65 10.24 15.24 24.74
C LEU A 65 9.03 14.29 24.77
N LEU A 66 8.66 13.70 23.63
CA LEU A 66 7.56 12.75 23.55
C LEU A 66 7.82 11.51 24.41
N ASN A 67 9.01 10.91 24.29
CA ASN A 67 9.44 9.79 25.10
C ASN A 67 9.34 10.14 26.60
N GLY A 68 9.91 11.28 27.00
CA GLY A 68 9.89 11.78 28.37
C GLY A 68 8.48 11.97 28.94
N ILE A 69 7.53 12.42 28.10
CA ILE A 69 6.11 12.53 28.45
C ILE A 69 5.50 11.14 28.64
N LEU A 70 5.71 10.20 27.71
CA LEU A 70 5.07 8.89 27.74
C LEU A 70 5.54 8.07 28.94
N ILE A 71 6.84 8.00 29.21
CA ILE A 71 7.37 7.23 30.35
C ILE A 71 6.84 7.71 31.72
N ARG A 72 6.27 8.92 31.80
CA ARG A 72 5.66 9.48 33.03
C ARG A 72 4.13 9.48 33.02
N HIS A 73 3.52 9.72 31.86
CA HIS A 73 2.10 10.11 31.77
C HIS A 73 1.25 9.23 30.86
N GLU A 74 1.81 8.21 30.20
CA GLU A 74 1.09 7.40 29.22
C GLU A 74 -0.22 6.81 29.76
N SER A 75 -0.21 6.26 30.98
CA SER A 75 -1.42 5.70 31.61
C SER A 75 -2.53 6.75 31.79
N THR A 76 -2.14 8.00 32.06
CA THR A 76 -3.07 9.13 32.18
C THR A 76 -3.57 9.59 30.81
N ILE A 77 -2.69 9.62 29.80
CA ILE A 77 -3.04 9.92 28.41
C ILE A 77 -4.07 8.89 27.90
N GLN A 78 -3.78 7.59 28.00
CA GLN A 78 -4.68 6.52 27.57
C GLN A 78 -6.04 6.62 28.27
N ARG A 79 -6.07 6.81 29.60
CA ARG A 79 -7.31 6.95 30.38
C ARG A 79 -8.13 8.16 29.94
N ARG A 80 -7.49 9.32 29.73
CA ARG A 80 -8.19 10.56 29.34
C ARG A 80 -8.67 10.51 27.90
N TRP A 81 -7.86 9.98 26.99
CA TRP A 81 -8.22 9.84 25.58
C TRP A 81 -9.42 8.90 25.38
N THR A 82 -9.40 7.76 26.07
CA THR A 82 -10.48 6.77 26.02
C THR A 82 -11.81 7.34 26.51
N LYS A 83 -11.79 8.20 27.54
CA LYS A 83 -12.99 8.87 28.08
C LYS A 83 -13.56 9.96 27.16
N LYS A 84 -12.80 10.49 26.22
CA LYS A 84 -13.28 11.54 25.31
C LYS A 84 -14.21 10.95 24.24
N ASN A 85 -15.27 11.68 23.91
CA ASN A 85 -16.10 11.34 22.76
C ASN A 85 -15.42 11.79 21.44
N ARG A 86 -15.98 11.36 20.31
CA ARG A 86 -15.43 11.65 18.97
C ARG A 86 -15.21 13.14 18.71
N GLN A 87 -16.17 14.00 19.06
CA GLN A 87 -16.06 15.45 18.84
C GLN A 87 -14.95 16.08 19.69
N GLN A 88 -14.83 15.66 20.95
CA GLN A 88 -13.76 16.12 21.84
C GLN A 88 -12.38 15.71 21.34
N ARG A 89 -12.25 14.50 20.77
CA ARG A 89 -11.02 14.02 20.14
C ARG A 89 -10.67 14.86 18.92
N ILE A 90 -11.63 15.07 18.01
CA ILE A 90 -11.46 15.94 16.83
C ILE A 90 -11.02 17.35 17.23
N ASN A 91 -11.61 17.92 18.28
CA ASN A 91 -11.23 19.26 18.75
C ASN A 91 -9.78 19.33 19.26
N ILE A 92 -9.25 18.25 19.84
CA ILE A 92 -7.83 18.17 20.24
C ILE A 92 -6.94 18.02 19.00
N LEU A 93 -7.32 17.11 18.11
CA LEU A 93 -6.59 16.84 16.87
C LEU A 93 -6.47 18.09 16.00
N LEU A 94 -7.54 18.88 15.85
CA LEU A 94 -7.54 20.12 15.05
C LEU A 94 -6.77 21.27 15.72
N LYS A 95 -6.60 21.25 17.04
CA LYS A 95 -5.73 22.21 17.74
C LYS A 95 -4.25 21.90 17.47
N ALA A 96 -3.88 20.62 17.48
CA ALA A 96 -2.52 20.17 17.21
C ALA A 96 -2.19 20.14 15.70
N TRP A 97 -3.19 19.91 14.84
CA TRP A 97 -3.07 19.89 13.38
C TRP A 97 -4.22 20.70 12.73
N PRO A 98 -4.06 22.02 12.61
CA PRO A 98 -5.03 22.84 11.89
C PRO A 98 -5.22 22.35 10.45
N GLY A 99 -6.46 22.27 9.99
CA GLY A 99 -6.78 21.83 8.62
C GLY A 99 -6.72 20.32 8.37
N MET A 100 -6.65 19.47 9.42
CA MET A 100 -6.67 18.00 9.28
C MET A 100 -7.87 17.54 8.43
N THR A 101 -7.62 16.71 7.43
CA THR A 101 -8.64 16.24 6.49
C THR A 101 -9.67 15.33 7.17
N PRO A 102 -10.95 15.35 6.74
CA PRO A 102 -12.01 14.62 7.45
C PRO A 102 -12.02 13.12 7.17
N ASN A 103 -11.57 12.68 5.99
CA ASN A 103 -11.80 11.34 5.46
C ASN A 103 -10.52 10.50 5.47
N HIS A 104 -10.67 9.18 5.61
CA HIS A 104 -9.59 8.21 5.39
C HIS A 104 -9.05 8.29 3.96
N ARG A 105 -7.72 8.18 3.80
CA ARG A 105 -6.99 8.28 2.52
C ARG A 105 -7.36 9.53 1.71
N PRO A 106 -7.08 10.73 2.25
CA PRO A 106 -7.35 11.98 1.56
C PRO A 106 -6.56 12.10 0.24
N ASP A 107 -5.39 11.46 0.16
CA ASP A 107 -4.59 11.31 -1.07
C ASP A 107 -5.36 10.64 -2.21
N TYR A 108 -6.13 9.59 -1.92
CA TYR A 108 -6.94 8.90 -2.93
C TYR A 108 -8.09 9.77 -3.43
N GLU A 109 -8.76 10.47 -2.53
CA GLU A 109 -9.84 11.38 -2.90
C GLU A 109 -9.33 12.56 -3.74
N ALA A 110 -8.19 13.15 -3.34
CA ALA A 110 -7.51 14.21 -4.07
C ALA A 110 -7.09 13.73 -5.46
N PHE A 111 -6.38 12.59 -5.55
CA PHE A 111 -5.93 12.01 -6.81
C PHE A 111 -7.09 11.72 -7.77
N ARG A 112 -8.14 11.06 -7.29
CA ARG A 112 -9.32 10.72 -8.10
C ARG A 112 -10.05 11.97 -8.60
N ARG A 113 -10.14 13.03 -7.80
CA ARG A 113 -10.80 14.28 -8.19
C ARG A 113 -9.96 15.08 -9.17
N ALA A 114 -8.63 15.03 -9.06
CA ALA A 114 -7.77 15.90 -9.84
C ALA A 114 -7.74 15.57 -11.32
N GLY A 115 -7.76 14.28 -11.69
CA GLY A 115 -7.65 13.88 -13.10
C GLY A 115 -6.43 14.55 -13.77
N SER A 116 -6.67 15.36 -14.81
CA SER A 116 -5.62 16.13 -15.51
C SER A 116 -5.08 17.32 -14.72
N GLU A 117 -5.74 17.77 -13.66
CA GLU A 117 -5.39 18.95 -12.86
C GLU A 117 -4.59 18.61 -11.59
N LEU A 118 -3.97 17.42 -11.54
CA LEU A 118 -3.24 16.92 -10.37
C LEU A 118 -2.23 17.92 -9.82
N GLN A 119 -1.48 18.59 -10.69
CA GLN A 119 -0.47 19.56 -10.26
C GLN A 119 -1.05 20.82 -9.59
N ILE A 120 -2.30 21.19 -9.89
CA ILE A 120 -2.97 22.31 -9.23
C ILE A 120 -3.46 21.86 -7.85
N ILE A 121 -4.13 20.70 -7.80
CA ILE A 121 -4.68 20.17 -6.54
C ILE A 121 -3.56 19.81 -5.56
N ALA A 122 -2.48 19.22 -6.04
CA ALA A 122 -1.31 18.87 -5.25
C ALA A 122 -0.70 20.08 -4.52
N LYS A 123 -0.66 21.25 -5.16
CA LYS A 123 -0.17 22.49 -4.53
C LYS A 123 -1.07 22.95 -3.39
N SER A 124 -2.39 22.81 -3.53
CA SER A 124 -3.34 23.18 -2.47
C SER A 124 -3.50 22.12 -1.38
N GLU A 125 -3.19 20.86 -1.67
CA GLU A 125 -3.48 19.70 -0.81
C GLU A 125 -2.25 18.82 -0.56
N LYS A 126 -1.04 19.43 -0.53
CA LYS A 126 0.23 18.73 -0.26
C LYS A 126 0.15 17.82 0.97
N ASP A 127 -0.48 18.31 2.03
CA ASP A 127 -0.67 17.59 3.30
C ASP A 127 -1.39 16.24 3.11
N SER A 128 -2.37 16.17 2.21
CA SER A 128 -3.12 14.94 1.94
C SER A 128 -2.22 13.84 1.39
N PHE A 129 -1.22 14.21 0.58
CA PHE A 129 -0.27 13.29 -0.04
C PHE A 129 0.92 12.97 0.87
N MET A 130 1.35 13.91 1.72
CA MET A 130 2.47 13.70 2.65
C MET A 130 2.09 12.88 3.88
N TRP A 131 0.88 13.06 4.44
CA TRP A 131 0.43 12.35 5.63
C TRP A 131 -0.97 11.75 5.44
N PRO A 132 -1.15 10.79 4.52
CA PRO A 132 -2.48 10.23 4.22
C PRO A 132 -3.14 9.52 5.42
N TYR A 133 -2.34 9.12 6.42
CA TYR A 133 -2.82 8.52 7.66
C TYR A 133 -3.19 9.54 8.75
N ILE A 134 -2.88 10.84 8.58
CA ILE A 134 -3.25 11.90 9.52
C ILE A 134 -4.59 12.51 9.09
N ASN A 135 -5.68 11.89 9.53
CA ASN A 135 -7.05 12.31 9.20
C ASN A 135 -8.00 12.15 10.40
N GLN A 136 -9.14 12.85 10.34
CA GLN A 136 -10.12 12.85 11.43
C GLN A 136 -10.88 11.52 11.54
N GLU A 137 -11.17 10.84 10.42
CA GLU A 137 -11.90 9.57 10.42
C GLU A 137 -11.21 8.52 11.29
N ASP A 138 -9.89 8.39 11.14
CA ASP A 138 -9.09 7.39 11.84
C ASP A 138 -8.62 7.85 13.21
N LEU A 139 -7.99 9.02 13.30
CA LEU A 139 -7.41 9.47 14.57
C LEU A 139 -8.47 9.80 15.63
N SER A 140 -9.74 10.03 15.23
CA SER A 140 -10.84 10.17 16.20
C SER A 140 -11.31 8.83 16.81
N LYS A 141 -10.91 7.70 16.23
CA LYS A 141 -11.06 6.36 16.86
C LYS A 141 -10.13 6.29 18.08
N THR A 142 -10.45 5.40 19.04
CA THR A 142 -9.70 5.37 20.31
C THR A 142 -8.26 4.91 20.12
N GLN A 143 -8.01 3.86 19.33
CA GLN A 143 -6.71 3.20 19.24
C GLN A 143 -5.66 3.91 18.38
N PRO A 144 -5.97 4.44 17.16
CA PRO A 144 -4.94 4.92 16.23
C PRO A 144 -3.98 5.98 16.82
N LEU A 145 -4.49 7.00 17.51
CA LEU A 145 -3.61 8.00 18.14
C LEU A 145 -2.73 7.38 19.24
N LEU A 146 -3.27 6.45 20.03
CA LEU A 146 -2.51 5.83 21.12
C LEU A 146 -1.40 4.91 20.58
N LEU A 147 -1.71 4.13 19.54
CA LEU A 147 -0.71 3.32 18.82
C LEU A 147 0.39 4.20 18.23
N LEU A 148 0.01 5.31 17.59
CA LEU A 148 0.96 6.23 16.97
C LEU A 148 1.87 6.91 18.00
N LEU A 149 1.31 7.32 19.14
CA LEU A 149 2.08 7.90 20.25
C LEU A 149 3.09 6.90 20.80
N ASP A 150 2.65 5.67 21.06
CA ASP A 150 3.50 4.60 21.56
C ASP A 150 4.65 4.30 20.59
N ALA A 151 4.32 3.99 19.33
CA ALA A 151 5.32 3.68 18.31
C ALA A 151 6.35 4.81 18.15
N ARG A 152 5.91 6.06 17.99
CA ARG A 152 6.80 7.20 17.72
C ARG A 152 7.54 7.73 18.95
N GLY A 153 7.05 7.42 20.15
CA GLY A 153 7.71 7.83 21.40
C GLY A 153 8.65 6.78 21.97
N ARG A 154 8.60 5.53 21.50
CA ARG A 154 9.45 4.42 21.98
C ARG A 154 10.53 4.01 20.98
N GLU A 155 10.25 4.13 19.69
CA GLU A 155 11.19 3.78 18.64
C GLU A 155 11.90 5.02 18.09
N ILE A 156 13.19 4.87 17.76
CA ILE A 156 14.00 5.96 17.22
C ILE A 156 13.47 6.44 15.86
N PRO A 157 13.61 7.75 15.53
CA PRO A 157 13.08 8.31 14.28
C PRO A 157 13.54 7.59 13.00
N SER A 158 14.79 7.11 12.98
CA SER A 158 15.35 6.40 11.83
C SER A 158 14.68 5.07 11.52
N SER A 159 14.04 4.42 12.51
CA SER A 159 13.27 3.19 12.31
C SER A 159 12.07 3.39 11.38
N PHE A 160 11.61 4.63 11.19
CA PHE A 160 10.43 4.95 10.39
C PHE A 160 10.75 5.56 9.02
N ALA A 161 12.01 5.88 8.70
CA ALA A 161 12.35 6.63 7.49
C ALA A 161 11.76 6.01 6.19
N ALA A 162 11.97 4.70 5.99
CA ALA A 162 11.39 3.98 4.85
C ALA A 162 9.85 3.90 4.89
N ALA A 163 9.26 3.68 6.07
CA ALA A 163 7.81 3.59 6.22
C ALA A 163 7.11 4.94 5.95
N ASP A 164 7.71 6.03 6.41
CA ASP A 164 7.25 7.39 6.13
C ASP A 164 7.37 7.72 4.64
N TYR A 165 8.46 7.30 4.00
CA TYR A 165 8.63 7.44 2.55
C TYR A 165 7.57 6.64 1.78
N GLU A 166 7.32 5.38 2.15
CA GLU A 166 6.33 4.53 1.51
C GLU A 166 4.90 5.04 1.73
N ALA A 167 4.60 5.64 2.89
CA ALA A 167 3.32 6.29 3.12
C ALA A 167 3.04 7.44 2.13
N MET A 168 4.09 8.10 1.63
CA MET A 168 4.01 9.16 0.63
C MET A 168 3.99 8.65 -0.81
N HIS A 169 4.00 7.33 -1.05
CA HIS A 169 4.17 6.71 -2.37
C HIS A 169 3.32 7.37 -3.44
N LEU A 170 1.99 7.47 -3.25
CA LEU A 170 1.10 8.07 -4.25
C LEU A 170 1.50 9.51 -4.58
N GLY A 171 1.86 10.31 -3.58
CA GLY A 171 2.32 11.68 -3.78
C GLY A 171 3.62 11.77 -4.58
N ILE A 172 4.55 10.85 -4.33
CA ILE A 172 5.85 10.77 -4.99
C ILE A 172 5.70 10.32 -6.44
N VAL A 173 5.03 9.19 -6.69
CA VAL A 173 4.94 8.60 -8.04
C VAL A 173 3.99 9.33 -8.96
N SER A 174 3.07 10.14 -8.40
CA SER A 174 2.20 11.03 -9.17
C SER A 174 2.73 12.45 -9.28
N GLU A 175 3.91 12.74 -8.71
CA GLU A 175 4.55 14.06 -8.69
C GLU A 175 3.71 15.16 -8.03
N ALA A 176 2.81 14.76 -7.12
CA ALA A 176 2.07 15.69 -6.27
C ALA A 176 2.96 16.26 -5.15
N ILE A 177 4.02 15.54 -4.77
CA ILE A 177 5.05 16.03 -3.84
C ILE A 177 6.26 16.49 -4.65
N GLU A 178 6.51 17.79 -4.63
CA GLU A 178 7.72 18.37 -5.23
C GLU A 178 8.95 17.94 -4.44
N ARG A 179 9.94 17.38 -5.13
CA ARG A 179 11.21 16.95 -4.54
C ARG A 179 12.34 17.79 -5.12
N SER A 180 13.21 18.27 -4.23
CA SER A 180 14.44 18.94 -4.62
C SER A 180 15.38 17.95 -5.32
N PHE A 181 16.18 18.44 -6.26
CA PHE A 181 17.18 17.63 -6.93
C PHE A 181 18.59 18.16 -6.62
N LEU A 182 19.42 17.29 -6.04
CA LEU A 182 20.84 17.53 -5.81
C LEU A 182 21.60 16.30 -6.30
N ASN A 183 22.42 16.49 -7.33
CA ASN A 183 23.19 15.42 -7.98
C ASN A 183 24.42 15.04 -7.16
N GLU A 184 24.90 13.80 -7.28
CA GLU A 184 26.18 13.32 -6.71
C GLU A 184 26.26 13.22 -5.19
N TYR A 185 25.11 13.17 -4.52
CA TYR A 185 25.04 12.97 -3.07
C TYR A 185 24.05 11.89 -2.67
N THR A 186 24.31 11.30 -1.51
CA THR A 186 23.42 10.37 -0.82
C THR A 186 23.13 10.89 0.58
N MET A 187 21.87 10.80 1.02
CA MET A 187 21.46 11.20 2.36
C MET A 187 21.25 9.97 3.26
N ILE A 188 21.88 10.00 4.43
CA ILE A 188 21.83 8.92 5.41
C ILE A 188 20.65 9.13 6.37
N LEU A 189 19.73 8.18 6.40
CA LEU A 189 18.59 8.17 7.34
C LEU A 189 18.42 6.80 8.01
N HIS A 190 18.76 5.70 7.36
CA HIS A 190 18.67 4.40 8.01
C HIS A 190 19.78 4.18 9.03
N ARG A 191 19.44 3.48 10.12
CA ARG A 191 20.35 3.02 11.18
C ARG A 191 21.07 4.12 11.97
N VAL A 192 20.51 5.31 11.99
CA VAL A 192 21.06 6.42 12.77
C VAL A 192 20.40 6.50 14.13
N THR A 193 21.20 6.55 15.20
CA THR A 193 20.70 6.68 16.58
C THR A 193 20.88 8.07 17.18
N VAL A 194 21.58 8.97 16.49
CA VAL A 194 21.93 10.32 16.99
C VAL A 194 21.56 11.40 15.97
N ALA A 195 21.19 12.58 16.46
CA ALA A 195 20.69 13.66 15.61
C ALA A 195 21.73 14.16 14.60
N GLU A 196 23.01 14.17 14.95
CA GLU A 196 24.09 14.71 14.11
C GLU A 196 24.31 13.93 12.82
N GLU A 197 24.04 12.63 12.85
CA GLU A 197 24.23 11.74 11.70
C GLU A 197 22.93 11.58 10.89
N TYR A 198 21.79 12.02 11.42
CA TYR A 198 20.49 11.84 10.78
C TYR A 198 20.26 12.95 9.74
N GLY A 199 20.13 12.56 8.48
CA GLY A 199 20.10 13.50 7.35
C GLY A 199 21.50 13.91 6.87
N LYS A 200 22.56 13.22 7.31
CA LYS A 200 23.93 13.49 6.86
C LYS A 200 24.07 13.27 5.36
N LEU A 201 24.71 14.23 4.70
CA LEU A 201 24.91 14.23 3.26
C LEU A 201 26.34 13.78 2.93
N ILE A 202 26.46 12.72 2.12
CA ILE A 202 27.73 12.13 1.69
C ILE A 202 27.89 12.33 0.18
N SER A 203 29.02 12.92 -0.24
CA SER A 203 29.38 13.02 -1.66
C SER A 203 29.75 11.64 -2.20
N TRP A 204 29.41 11.35 -3.45
CA TRP A 204 29.87 10.12 -4.11
C TRP A 204 31.40 10.06 -4.27
N ASP A 205 32.05 11.23 -4.35
CA ASP A 205 33.52 11.32 -4.37
C ASP A 205 34.16 10.98 -3.00
N ASP A 206 33.42 11.22 -1.90
CA ASP A 206 33.93 11.01 -0.54
C ASP A 206 33.76 9.56 -0.08
N HIS A 207 32.87 8.78 -0.72
CA HIS A 207 32.61 7.39 -0.34
C HIS A 207 32.19 6.54 -1.56
N PRO A 208 32.96 5.49 -1.92
CA PRO A 208 32.74 4.73 -3.15
C PRO A 208 31.35 4.06 -3.21
N ASP A 209 30.84 3.58 -2.07
CA ASP A 209 29.55 2.89 -2.03
C ASP A 209 28.33 3.84 -1.92
N ALA A 210 28.54 5.17 -1.80
CA ALA A 210 27.44 6.10 -1.53
C ALA A 210 26.40 6.11 -2.66
N PHE A 211 26.85 6.07 -3.91
CA PHE A 211 25.95 5.96 -5.07
C PHE A 211 25.14 4.66 -5.01
N ASP A 212 25.81 3.53 -4.76
CA ASP A 212 25.17 2.22 -4.69
C ASP A 212 24.14 2.14 -3.56
N TRP A 213 24.41 2.75 -2.41
CA TRP A 213 23.43 2.80 -1.31
C TRP A 213 22.16 3.55 -1.69
N MET A 214 22.27 4.66 -2.43
CA MET A 214 21.11 5.38 -2.95
C MET A 214 20.39 4.56 -4.02
N TYR A 215 21.13 4.03 -5.00
CA TYR A 215 20.57 3.30 -6.14
C TYR A 215 19.84 2.03 -5.71
N THR A 216 20.40 1.29 -4.75
CA THR A 216 19.80 0.07 -4.16
C THR A 216 18.78 0.37 -3.06
N GLN A 217 18.48 1.65 -2.79
CA GLN A 217 17.55 2.11 -1.74
C GLN A 217 17.93 1.68 -0.32
N LYS A 218 19.20 1.33 -0.07
CA LYS A 218 19.75 1.18 1.30
C LYS A 218 19.76 2.53 2.03
N GLN A 219 19.94 3.62 1.29
CA GLN A 219 19.84 5.01 1.75
C GLN A 219 19.05 5.84 0.73
N PHE A 220 18.88 7.14 0.96
CA PHE A 220 17.97 7.97 0.20
C PHE A 220 18.69 8.97 -0.70
N SER A 221 18.02 9.36 -1.79
CA SER A 221 18.41 10.56 -2.52
C SER A 221 18.21 11.80 -1.62
N PRO A 222 18.94 12.91 -1.84
CA PRO A 222 18.76 14.11 -1.02
C PRO A 222 17.34 14.66 -1.07
N GLY A 223 16.68 14.60 -2.24
CA GLY A 223 15.29 15.03 -2.41
C GLY A 223 14.30 14.19 -1.60
N ASP A 224 14.46 12.87 -1.63
CA ASP A 224 13.63 11.94 -0.85
C ASP A 224 13.91 12.08 0.65
N GLY A 225 15.16 12.27 1.04
CA GLY A 225 15.54 12.43 2.43
C GLY A 225 14.98 13.71 3.06
N LEU A 226 14.99 14.83 2.34
CA LEU A 226 14.40 16.09 2.83
C LEU A 226 12.90 15.99 3.07
N ILE A 227 12.14 15.31 2.20
CA ILE A 227 10.69 15.13 2.41
C ILE A 227 10.40 14.20 3.58
N ILE A 228 11.24 13.19 3.85
CA ILE A 228 11.13 12.34 5.04
C ILE A 228 11.36 13.17 6.30
N LEU A 229 12.41 14.00 6.32
CA LEU A 229 12.69 14.89 7.45
C LEU A 229 11.57 15.93 7.65
N GLU A 230 10.98 16.46 6.58
CA GLU A 230 9.79 17.32 6.68
C GLU A 230 8.60 16.56 7.28
N ALA A 231 8.33 15.36 6.79
CA ALA A 231 7.25 14.49 7.24
C ALA A 231 7.35 14.20 8.75
N GLN A 232 8.54 13.76 9.18
CA GLN A 232 8.79 13.39 10.57
C GLN A 232 8.80 14.58 11.52
N ASN A 233 9.43 15.70 11.14
CA ASN A 233 9.48 16.88 12.02
C ASN A 233 8.08 17.37 12.38
N ARG A 234 7.19 17.51 11.39
CA ARG A 234 5.81 17.94 11.63
C ARG A 234 5.03 16.91 12.44
N LEU A 235 5.20 15.62 12.15
CA LEU A 235 4.53 14.54 12.86
C LEU A 235 4.92 14.52 14.35
N MET A 236 6.22 14.57 14.65
CA MET A 236 6.71 14.52 16.03
C MET A 236 6.20 15.71 16.85
N LYS A 237 6.22 16.92 16.26
CA LYS A 237 5.63 18.10 16.87
C LYS A 237 4.13 17.93 17.15
N PHE A 238 3.38 17.42 16.19
CA PHE A 238 1.95 17.14 16.34
C PHE A 238 1.64 16.20 17.50
N LEU A 239 2.45 15.15 17.68
CA LEU A 239 2.27 14.17 18.75
C LEU A 239 2.54 14.79 20.13
N VAL A 240 3.60 15.60 20.25
CA VAL A 240 3.87 16.39 21.46
C VAL A 240 2.71 17.33 21.77
N ASP A 241 2.21 18.07 20.78
CA ASP A 241 1.10 19.01 20.96
C ASP A 241 -0.20 18.29 21.36
N CYS A 242 -0.46 17.09 20.82
CA CYS A 242 -1.56 16.24 21.27
C CYS A 242 -1.44 15.86 22.74
N CYS A 243 -0.26 15.42 23.18
CA CYS A 243 0.00 15.10 24.59
C CYS A 243 -0.24 16.30 25.50
N GLN A 244 0.27 17.48 25.12
CA GLN A 244 0.07 18.73 25.87
C GLN A 244 -1.41 19.11 26.00
N HIS A 245 -2.20 18.93 24.93
CA HIS A 245 -3.65 19.20 24.98
C HIS A 245 -4.44 18.16 25.79
N ILE A 246 -4.00 16.90 25.82
CA ILE A 246 -4.61 15.87 26.66
C ILE A 246 -4.27 16.12 28.14
N LEU A 247 -3.05 16.55 28.42
CA LEU A 247 -2.49 16.88 29.75
C LEU A 247 -2.62 18.38 30.09
N HIS A 248 -3.68 19.02 29.62
CA HIS A 248 -3.94 20.47 29.76
C HIS A 248 -3.88 21.07 31.19
N ASP A 249 -3.94 20.25 32.22
CA ASP A 249 -3.82 20.62 33.64
C ASP A 249 -2.38 20.63 34.17
N ILE A 250 -1.43 20.10 33.40
CA ILE A 250 -0.01 20.08 33.73
C ILE A 250 0.69 21.16 32.90
N ASP A 251 1.46 22.01 33.56
CA ASP A 251 2.28 22.99 32.87
C ASP A 251 3.27 22.32 31.92
N LYS A 252 3.49 22.90 30.73
CA LYS A 252 4.33 22.30 29.68
C LYS A 252 5.76 22.03 30.16
N GLY A 253 6.33 22.90 30.99
CA GLY A 253 7.68 22.75 31.54
C GLY A 253 7.77 21.68 32.64
N GLN A 254 6.63 21.23 33.18
CA GLN A 254 6.55 20.21 34.23
C GLN A 254 6.29 18.81 33.68
N LEU A 255 5.96 18.65 32.41
CA LEU A 255 5.60 17.35 31.80
C LEU A 255 6.73 16.31 31.83
N ILE A 256 7.98 16.75 31.92
CA ILE A 256 9.17 15.87 32.00
C ILE A 256 9.95 16.06 33.30
N SER A 257 9.42 16.85 34.24
CA SER A 257 10.14 17.15 35.48
C SER A 257 10.18 15.95 36.42
N SER A 258 11.10 16.00 37.39
CA SER A 258 11.24 14.98 38.44
C SER A 258 10.04 14.91 39.39
N THR A 259 9.12 15.88 39.31
CA THR A 259 7.85 15.87 40.05
C THR A 259 7.00 14.65 39.70
N TYR A 260 7.11 14.13 38.47
CA TYR A 260 6.42 12.94 38.01
C TYR A 260 7.42 11.80 37.83
N SER A 261 7.24 10.73 38.60
CA SER A 261 8.09 9.53 38.51
C SER A 261 7.81 8.75 37.23
N ILE A 262 8.86 8.09 36.73
CA ILE A 262 8.75 7.12 35.64
C ILE A 262 7.80 6.01 36.07
N GLN A 263 6.86 5.66 35.19
CA GLN A 263 5.85 4.63 35.38
C GLN A 263 6.18 3.41 34.50
N PRO A 264 5.76 2.20 34.91
CA PRO A 264 5.82 1.05 34.03
C PRO A 264 4.96 1.28 32.78
N GLU A 265 5.38 0.69 31.67
CA GLU A 265 4.66 0.79 30.40
C GLU A 265 3.24 0.21 30.53
N PRO A 266 2.20 1.02 30.26
CA PRO A 266 0.82 0.54 30.31
C PRO A 266 0.49 -0.30 29.08
N THR A 267 -0.12 -1.46 29.30
CA THR A 267 -0.57 -2.31 28.18
C THR A 267 -1.66 -1.62 27.35
N LEU A 268 -1.37 -1.31 26.09
CA LEU A 268 -2.40 -0.99 25.11
C LEU A 268 -3.26 -2.25 24.90
N ARG A 269 -4.55 -2.17 25.24
CA ARG A 269 -5.49 -3.27 25.00
C ARG A 269 -5.62 -3.46 23.49
N SER A 270 -4.86 -4.41 22.94
CA SER A 270 -5.12 -4.91 21.61
C SER A 270 -6.54 -5.48 21.58
N ARG A 271 -7.31 -5.17 20.54
CA ARG A 271 -8.66 -5.72 20.33
C ARG A 271 -8.51 -7.18 19.86
N ASN A 272 -7.94 -8.03 20.71
CA ASN A 272 -7.62 -9.44 20.43
C ASN A 272 -8.86 -10.34 20.60
N GLU A 273 -9.97 -10.02 19.94
CA GLU A 273 -11.18 -10.86 19.94
C GLU A 273 -11.91 -10.87 18.58
N SER A 274 -11.20 -10.71 17.46
CA SER A 274 -11.78 -10.98 16.13
C SER A 274 -11.05 -12.13 15.45
N CYS A 275 -11.82 -13.12 14.99
CA CYS A 275 -11.32 -14.25 14.18
C CYS A 275 -11.50 -13.91 12.69
N GLY A 276 -10.52 -14.24 11.85
CA GLY A 276 -10.65 -14.15 10.39
C GLY A 276 -10.44 -12.75 9.77
N PHE A 277 -11.25 -12.42 8.75
CA PHE A 277 -11.07 -11.24 7.89
C PHE A 277 -11.18 -9.89 8.62
N GLU A 278 -12.03 -9.83 9.66
CA GLU A 278 -12.13 -8.64 10.53
C GLU A 278 -10.82 -8.35 11.27
N SER A 279 -10.04 -9.39 11.62
CA SER A 279 -8.71 -9.21 12.20
C SER A 279 -7.72 -8.63 11.19
N LEU A 280 -7.75 -9.08 9.93
CA LEU A 280 -6.85 -8.56 8.89
C LEU A 280 -7.17 -7.10 8.53
N ALA A 281 -8.45 -6.77 8.38
CA ALA A 281 -8.87 -5.40 8.10
C ALA A 281 -8.53 -4.45 9.27
N LEU A 282 -8.65 -4.90 10.52
CA LEU A 282 -8.21 -4.13 11.69
C LEU A 282 -6.70 -3.95 11.72
N MET A 283 -5.93 -5.01 11.46
CA MET A 283 -4.46 -4.93 11.39
C MET A 283 -4.02 -3.94 10.32
N ALA A 284 -4.61 -3.99 9.12
CA ALA A 284 -4.32 -3.06 8.03
C ALA A 284 -4.68 -1.61 8.40
N ALA A 285 -5.86 -1.39 8.98
CA ALA A 285 -6.29 -0.06 9.40
C ALA A 285 -5.41 0.56 10.50
N GLU A 286 -4.76 -0.28 11.32
CA GLU A 286 -3.88 0.15 12.39
C GLU A 286 -2.39 0.18 12.00
N ALA A 287 -2.02 -0.44 10.87
CA ALA A 287 -0.62 -0.57 10.43
C ALA A 287 0.12 0.77 10.30
N PRO A 288 -0.45 1.86 9.75
CA PRO A 288 0.23 3.15 9.65
C PRO A 288 0.57 3.80 11.00
N TYR A 289 -0.05 3.32 12.08
CA TYR A 289 0.10 3.86 13.43
C TYR A 289 0.98 2.99 14.32
N ARG A 290 1.50 1.87 13.81
CA ARG A 290 2.40 0.97 14.55
C ARG A 290 3.85 1.15 14.12
N VAL A 291 4.74 0.51 14.88
CA VAL A 291 6.13 0.29 14.45
C VAL A 291 6.10 -0.45 13.10
N PRO A 292 6.93 -0.06 12.11
CA PRO A 292 6.96 -0.71 10.81
C PRO A 292 7.12 -2.22 10.95
N ALA A 293 6.24 -2.97 10.29
CA ALA A 293 6.20 -4.41 10.40
C ALA A 293 7.53 -5.01 9.90
N GLN A 294 8.04 -5.99 10.64
CA GLN A 294 9.14 -6.81 10.19
C GLN A 294 8.61 -8.03 9.45
N LEU A 295 9.39 -8.54 8.51
CA LEU A 295 9.05 -9.74 7.76
C LEU A 295 8.88 -10.93 8.72
N ASP A 296 7.66 -11.47 8.77
CA ASP A 296 7.27 -12.60 9.62
C ASP A 296 6.89 -13.81 8.76
N PHE A 297 7.88 -14.69 8.54
CA PHE A 297 7.66 -15.93 7.80
C PHE A 297 6.72 -16.90 8.52
N GLY A 298 6.63 -16.86 9.85
CA GLY A 298 5.73 -17.74 10.60
C GLY A 298 4.27 -17.39 10.31
N ARG A 299 3.95 -16.10 10.22
CA ARG A 299 2.63 -15.63 9.80
C ARG A 299 2.33 -15.97 8.34
N ILE A 300 3.28 -15.72 7.43
CA ILE A 300 3.14 -16.03 6.01
C ILE A 300 2.89 -17.54 5.82
N GLU A 301 3.72 -18.37 6.45
CA GLU A 301 3.59 -19.83 6.44
C GLU A 301 2.22 -20.26 6.97
N SER A 302 1.77 -19.69 8.08
CA SER A 302 0.46 -20.03 8.67
C SER A 302 -0.71 -19.67 7.74
N LEU A 303 -0.66 -18.51 7.08
CA LEU A 303 -1.69 -18.07 6.13
C LEU A 303 -1.74 -18.99 4.90
N LEU A 304 -0.58 -19.31 4.34
CA LEU A 304 -0.47 -20.18 3.15
C LEU A 304 -0.83 -21.63 3.49
N ALA A 305 -0.46 -22.14 4.66
CA ALA A 305 -0.87 -23.45 5.13
C ALA A 305 -2.39 -23.55 5.27
N ALA A 306 -3.02 -22.54 5.89
CA ALA A 306 -4.46 -22.50 6.05
C ALA A 306 -5.18 -22.45 4.69
N LYS A 307 -4.64 -21.70 3.72
CA LYS A 307 -5.21 -21.63 2.38
C LYS A 307 -5.00 -22.89 1.55
N THR A 308 -3.84 -23.53 1.68
CA THR A 308 -3.57 -24.82 1.04
C THR A 308 -4.60 -25.86 1.50
N ARG A 309 -4.80 -26.00 2.82
CA ARG A 309 -5.82 -26.92 3.37
C ARG A 309 -7.24 -26.59 2.89
N ALA A 310 -7.59 -25.30 2.85
CA ALA A 310 -8.90 -24.89 2.35
C ALA A 310 -9.11 -25.25 0.86
N ALA A 311 -8.04 -25.17 0.05
CA ALA A 311 -8.07 -25.57 -1.35
C ALA A 311 -8.14 -27.11 -1.52
N GLU A 312 -7.46 -27.87 -0.65
CA GLU A 312 -7.57 -29.34 -0.59
C GLU A 312 -9.01 -29.76 -0.27
N ASP A 313 -9.59 -29.19 0.80
CA ASP A 313 -10.97 -29.45 1.22
C ASP A 313 -11.96 -29.09 0.11
N HIS A 314 -11.74 -27.96 -0.59
CA HIS A 314 -12.56 -27.54 -1.73
C HIS A 314 -12.53 -28.58 -2.85
N LEU A 315 -11.34 -29.07 -3.22
CA LEU A 315 -11.18 -30.06 -4.29
C LEU A 315 -11.78 -31.41 -3.90
N TRP A 316 -11.63 -31.85 -2.64
CA TRP A 316 -12.28 -33.06 -2.13
C TRP A 316 -13.80 -32.93 -2.15
N ALA A 317 -14.35 -31.82 -1.69
CA ALA A 317 -15.79 -31.57 -1.71
C ALA A 317 -16.36 -31.57 -3.14
N LEU A 318 -15.64 -31.01 -4.12
CA LEU A 318 -16.02 -31.08 -5.54
C LEU A 318 -16.05 -32.53 -6.08
N ARG A 319 -15.22 -33.43 -5.54
CA ARG A 319 -15.14 -34.82 -5.99
C ARG A 319 -16.12 -35.75 -5.27
N GLU A 320 -16.39 -35.50 -4.00
CA GLU A 320 -17.07 -36.45 -3.11
C GLU A 320 -18.51 -36.04 -2.75
N ASP A 321 -18.85 -34.74 -2.82
CA ASP A 321 -20.20 -34.25 -2.52
C ASP A 321 -20.90 -33.75 -3.80
N PRO A 322 -21.85 -34.53 -4.35
CA PRO A 322 -22.63 -34.12 -5.53
C PRO A 322 -23.46 -32.85 -5.32
N THR A 323 -23.89 -32.58 -4.09
CA THR A 323 -24.66 -31.36 -3.75
C THR A 323 -23.75 -30.15 -3.78
N TYR A 324 -22.56 -30.25 -3.18
CA TYR A 324 -21.53 -29.22 -3.22
C TYR A 324 -21.10 -28.93 -4.66
N PHE A 325 -20.76 -29.97 -5.42
CA PHE A 325 -20.39 -29.85 -6.83
C PHE A 325 -21.47 -29.15 -7.66
N ARG A 326 -22.74 -29.56 -7.51
CA ARG A 326 -23.86 -28.93 -8.21
C ARG A 326 -24.01 -27.46 -7.82
N GLN A 327 -23.91 -27.14 -6.54
CA GLN A 327 -24.06 -25.76 -6.06
C GLN A 327 -22.95 -24.85 -6.62
N HIS A 328 -21.70 -25.32 -6.60
CA HIS A 328 -20.57 -24.60 -7.17
C HIS A 328 -20.68 -24.41 -8.69
N LEU A 329 -21.14 -25.43 -9.42
CA LEU A 329 -21.40 -25.28 -10.85
C LEU A 329 -22.47 -24.23 -11.15
N LEU A 330 -23.58 -24.23 -10.40
CA LEU A 330 -24.65 -23.26 -10.59
C LEU A 330 -24.19 -21.84 -10.27
N ASP A 331 -23.42 -21.68 -9.18
CA ASP A 331 -22.87 -20.38 -8.82
C ASP A 331 -21.87 -19.89 -9.88
N ALA A 332 -20.93 -20.74 -10.33
CA ALA A 332 -20.00 -20.40 -11.41
C ALA A 332 -20.74 -20.07 -12.73
N GLN A 333 -21.84 -20.79 -13.03
CA GLN A 333 -22.67 -20.52 -14.18
C GLN A 333 -23.28 -19.11 -14.14
N GLU A 334 -23.78 -18.68 -12.98
CA GLU A 334 -24.35 -17.33 -12.79
C GLU A 334 -23.31 -16.21 -12.93
N HIS A 335 -22.03 -16.53 -12.87
CA HIS A 335 -20.91 -15.57 -13.03
C HIS A 335 -20.29 -15.60 -14.44
N ARG A 336 -20.99 -16.20 -15.41
CA ARG A 336 -20.55 -16.26 -16.81
C ARG A 336 -20.98 -15.04 -17.62
N GLN A 337 -20.04 -14.46 -18.36
CA GLN A 337 -20.30 -13.33 -19.25
C GLN A 337 -21.28 -13.67 -20.39
N GLU A 338 -21.40 -14.95 -20.76
CA GLU A 338 -22.39 -15.41 -21.74
C GLU A 338 -23.84 -15.09 -21.30
N LEU A 339 -24.11 -14.96 -19.99
CA LEU A 339 -25.43 -14.58 -19.46
C LEU A 339 -25.72 -13.07 -19.57
N ILE A 340 -24.74 -12.25 -19.97
CA ILE A 340 -24.93 -10.83 -20.24
C ILE A 340 -25.52 -10.67 -21.66
N LYS A 341 -26.69 -10.03 -21.72
CA LYS A 341 -27.36 -9.71 -22.98
C LYS A 341 -26.59 -8.66 -23.78
N ASP A 342 -26.71 -8.72 -25.11
CA ASP A 342 -26.07 -7.73 -25.99
C ASP A 342 -26.81 -6.38 -26.01
N THR A 343 -26.29 -5.40 -26.74
CA THR A 343 -26.91 -4.07 -26.91
C THR A 343 -28.30 -4.09 -27.54
N TYR A 344 -28.70 -5.22 -28.13
CA TYR A 344 -30.03 -5.46 -28.70
C TYR A 344 -30.90 -6.35 -27.79
N ASP A 345 -30.51 -6.52 -26.53
CA ASP A 345 -31.17 -7.39 -25.53
C ASP A 345 -31.19 -8.89 -25.92
N ARG A 346 -30.27 -9.34 -26.78
CA ARG A 346 -30.21 -10.73 -27.24
C ARG A 346 -29.27 -11.59 -26.40
N PRO A 347 -29.61 -12.88 -26.17
CA PRO A 347 -28.75 -13.80 -25.45
C PRO A 347 -27.49 -14.17 -26.25
N HIS A 348 -26.47 -14.72 -25.58
CA HIS A 348 -25.27 -15.21 -26.26
C HIS A 348 -25.59 -16.44 -27.15
N PRO A 349 -25.04 -16.56 -28.37
CA PRO A 349 -25.31 -17.70 -29.27
C PRO A 349 -25.05 -19.08 -28.65
N THR A 350 -24.13 -19.20 -27.70
CA THR A 350 -23.85 -20.45 -26.97
C THR A 350 -24.97 -20.87 -26.02
N LEU A 351 -25.89 -19.97 -25.67
CA LEU A 351 -27.09 -20.30 -24.89
C LEU A 351 -28.21 -20.88 -25.75
N ASN A 352 -28.05 -20.91 -27.08
CA ASN A 352 -28.98 -21.61 -27.97
C ASN A 352 -29.04 -23.10 -27.58
N PRO A 353 -30.24 -23.73 -27.52
CA PRO A 353 -30.37 -25.16 -27.20
C PRO A 353 -29.45 -26.09 -28.01
N ARG A 354 -29.13 -25.74 -29.27
CA ARG A 354 -28.21 -26.53 -30.11
C ARG A 354 -26.74 -26.43 -29.69
N ARG A 355 -26.35 -25.38 -28.96
CA ARG A 355 -24.96 -25.06 -28.57
C ARG A 355 -24.73 -25.01 -27.06
N ILE A 356 -25.78 -25.22 -26.24
CA ILE A 356 -25.72 -25.16 -24.78
C ILE A 356 -24.69 -26.11 -24.15
N HIS A 357 -24.37 -27.20 -24.84
CA HIS A 357 -23.32 -28.14 -24.41
C HIS A 357 -21.93 -27.47 -24.34
N LEU A 358 -21.62 -26.53 -25.24
CA LEU A 358 -20.36 -25.77 -25.21
C LEU A 358 -20.28 -24.87 -23.98
N PHE A 359 -21.39 -24.20 -23.66
CA PHE A 359 -21.49 -23.37 -22.46
C PHE A 359 -21.29 -24.20 -21.19
N ARG A 360 -22.01 -25.33 -21.06
CA ARG A 360 -21.88 -26.25 -19.92
C ARG A 360 -20.46 -26.81 -19.80
N ALA A 361 -19.84 -27.23 -20.90
CA ALA A 361 -18.47 -27.74 -20.91
C ALA A 361 -17.46 -26.69 -20.43
N ARG A 362 -17.63 -25.42 -20.84
CA ARG A 362 -16.79 -24.31 -20.35
C ARG A 362 -16.97 -24.05 -18.86
N VAL A 363 -18.20 -24.05 -18.36
CA VAL A 363 -18.46 -23.86 -16.92
C VAL A 363 -17.80 -24.97 -16.10
N VAL A 364 -18.03 -26.24 -16.48
CA VAL A 364 -17.43 -27.38 -15.79
C VAL A 364 -15.90 -27.34 -15.87
N GLY A 365 -15.37 -27.09 -17.07
CA GLY A 365 -13.93 -26.99 -17.29
C GLY A 365 -13.27 -25.90 -16.45
N ASN A 366 -13.88 -24.72 -16.36
CA ASN A 366 -13.37 -23.62 -15.54
C ASN A 366 -13.40 -23.97 -14.05
N VAL A 367 -14.53 -24.47 -13.53
CA VAL A 367 -14.63 -24.83 -12.10
C VAL A 367 -13.57 -25.85 -11.70
N LEU A 368 -13.35 -26.88 -12.52
CA LEU A 368 -12.32 -27.88 -12.25
C LEU A 368 -10.91 -27.30 -12.38
N ALA A 369 -10.62 -26.58 -13.47
CA ALA A 369 -9.30 -26.01 -13.69
C ALA A 369 -8.91 -25.02 -12.58
N GLU A 370 -9.83 -24.15 -12.17
CA GLU A 370 -9.61 -23.17 -11.11
C GLU A 370 -9.34 -23.86 -9.77
N ALA A 371 -10.08 -24.90 -9.40
CA ALA A 371 -9.86 -25.64 -8.16
C ALA A 371 -8.48 -26.31 -8.09
N TYR A 372 -8.03 -26.94 -9.18
CA TYR A 372 -6.69 -27.54 -9.24
C TYR A 372 -5.58 -26.49 -9.23
N LEU A 373 -5.73 -25.41 -10.01
CA LEU A 373 -4.75 -24.33 -10.05
C LEU A 373 -4.61 -23.64 -8.69
N GLU A 374 -5.72 -23.40 -7.99
CA GLU A 374 -5.70 -22.81 -6.66
C GLU A 374 -4.90 -23.66 -5.67
N LEU A 375 -5.16 -24.98 -5.65
CA LEU A 375 -4.41 -25.90 -4.80
C LEU A 375 -2.90 -25.91 -5.14
N GLU A 376 -2.56 -26.00 -6.43
CA GLU A 376 -1.17 -26.04 -6.89
C GLU A 376 -0.41 -24.77 -6.49
N PHE A 377 -0.99 -23.59 -6.76
CA PHE A 377 -0.34 -22.32 -6.44
C PHE A 377 -0.14 -22.14 -4.93
N TYR A 378 -1.14 -22.44 -4.11
CA TYR A 378 -0.99 -22.26 -2.67
C TYR A 378 -0.06 -23.31 -2.04
N SER A 379 -0.03 -24.55 -2.56
CA SER A 379 0.91 -25.58 -2.13
C SER A 379 2.36 -25.18 -2.44
N GLU A 380 2.61 -24.69 -3.65
CA GLU A 380 3.95 -24.22 -4.06
C GLU A 380 4.39 -23.01 -3.22
N LEU A 381 3.50 -22.03 -3.03
CA LEU A 381 3.79 -20.87 -2.16
C LEU A 381 4.07 -21.29 -0.72
N TYR A 382 3.31 -22.24 -0.19
CA TYR A 382 3.52 -22.77 1.16
C TYR A 382 4.90 -23.42 1.28
N GLN A 383 5.29 -24.27 0.32
CA GLN A 383 6.60 -24.91 0.30
C GLN A 383 7.75 -23.89 0.20
N GLN A 384 7.62 -22.89 -0.68
CA GLN A 384 8.61 -21.82 -0.80
C GLN A 384 8.72 -20.98 0.49
N ALA A 385 7.60 -20.73 1.20
CA ALA A 385 7.63 -20.04 2.49
C ALA A 385 8.39 -20.84 3.56
N GLN A 386 8.23 -22.17 3.58
CA GLN A 386 8.99 -23.06 4.48
C GLN A 386 10.48 -23.08 4.17
N GLU A 387 10.82 -23.11 2.88
CA GLU A 387 12.21 -23.01 2.43
C GLU A 387 12.82 -21.67 2.85
N LEU A 388 12.12 -20.57 2.64
CA LEU A 388 12.55 -19.24 3.09
C LEU A 388 12.75 -19.15 4.60
N GLY A 389 11.83 -19.71 5.39
CA GLY A 389 11.99 -19.80 6.84
C GLY A 389 13.21 -20.62 7.26
N SER A 390 13.59 -21.63 6.47
CA SER A 390 14.78 -22.45 6.69
C SER A 390 16.07 -21.73 6.27
N LEU A 391 16.05 -21.07 5.10
CA LEU A 391 17.18 -20.29 4.59
C LEU A 391 17.48 -19.07 5.48
N ARG A 392 16.44 -18.39 6.00
CA ARG A 392 16.62 -17.31 6.97
C ARG A 392 17.38 -17.78 8.21
N ARG A 393 17.00 -18.94 8.77
CA ARG A 393 17.70 -19.53 9.92
C ARG A 393 19.13 -19.96 9.57
N LYS A 394 19.34 -20.55 8.39
CA LYS A 394 20.67 -20.95 7.88
C LYS A 394 21.62 -19.76 7.74
N TYR A 395 21.10 -18.60 7.31
CA TYR A 395 21.86 -17.41 7.02
C TYR A 395 21.74 -16.31 8.08
N GLU A 396 21.11 -16.57 9.23
CA GLU A 396 20.80 -15.57 10.25
C GLU A 396 22.02 -14.73 10.66
N SER A 397 23.17 -15.38 10.85
CA SER A 397 24.42 -14.71 11.22
C SER A 397 25.11 -13.94 10.08
N LYS A 398 24.67 -14.15 8.82
CA LYS A 398 25.24 -13.52 7.61
C LYS A 398 24.32 -12.46 7.01
N ILE A 399 23.05 -12.42 7.41
CA ILE A 399 22.12 -11.40 6.95
C ILE A 399 22.45 -10.09 7.67
N SER A 400 23.09 -9.20 6.92
CA SER A 400 23.34 -7.81 7.29
C SER A 400 22.53 -6.91 6.36
N GLN A 401 22.13 -5.72 6.79
CA GLN A 401 21.40 -4.79 5.91
C GLN A 401 22.34 -4.00 4.98
N LEU A 402 23.66 -4.06 5.20
CA LEU A 402 24.65 -3.38 4.35
C LEU A 402 25.21 -4.32 3.29
N ASP A 403 25.37 -5.59 3.64
CA ASP A 403 25.82 -6.62 2.72
C ASP A 403 24.67 -7.13 1.88
N ASP A 404 24.98 -7.60 0.68
CA ASP A 404 23.98 -8.26 -0.14
C ASP A 404 23.56 -9.58 0.51
N LEU A 405 22.27 -9.90 0.33
CA LEU A 405 21.74 -11.17 0.83
C LEU A 405 22.50 -12.33 0.20
N PRO A 406 22.75 -13.42 0.96
CA PRO A 406 23.34 -14.64 0.39
C PRO A 406 22.56 -15.07 -0.85
N ARG A 407 23.28 -15.33 -1.96
CA ARG A 407 22.68 -15.54 -3.28
C ARG A 407 21.53 -16.55 -3.29
N GLU A 408 21.69 -17.67 -2.58
CA GLU A 408 20.65 -18.70 -2.42
C GLU A 408 19.37 -18.13 -1.80
N TYR A 409 19.50 -17.36 -0.71
CA TYR A 409 18.37 -16.73 -0.03
C TYR A 409 17.73 -15.62 -0.87
N MET A 410 18.53 -14.80 -1.54
CA MET A 410 18.05 -13.76 -2.45
C MET A 410 17.23 -14.36 -3.60
N VAL A 411 17.74 -15.42 -4.24
CA VAL A 411 17.03 -16.10 -5.34
C VAL A 411 15.71 -16.69 -4.85
N ALA A 412 15.71 -17.37 -3.69
CA ALA A 412 14.47 -17.90 -3.12
C ALA A 412 13.44 -16.80 -2.83
N LEU A 413 13.86 -15.65 -2.29
CA LEU A 413 12.98 -14.50 -2.03
C LEU A 413 12.37 -13.93 -3.32
N LEU A 414 13.19 -13.79 -4.36
CA LEU A 414 12.73 -13.28 -5.66
C LEU A 414 11.78 -14.26 -6.35
N THR A 415 12.04 -15.57 -6.26
CA THR A 415 11.14 -16.63 -6.75
C THR A 415 9.80 -16.57 -6.02
N PHE A 416 9.81 -16.54 -4.69
CA PHE A 416 8.59 -16.42 -3.89
C PHE A 416 7.77 -15.19 -4.23
N ARG A 417 8.44 -14.03 -4.34
CA ARG A 417 7.79 -12.79 -4.77
C ARG A 417 7.20 -12.91 -6.16
N HIS A 418 7.90 -13.55 -7.10
CA HIS A 418 7.38 -13.79 -8.46
C HIS A 418 6.10 -14.63 -8.42
N PHE A 419 6.11 -15.76 -7.72
CA PHE A 419 4.95 -16.65 -7.64
C PHE A 419 3.75 -15.97 -7.00
N ILE A 420 3.92 -15.22 -5.90
CA ILE A 420 2.82 -14.45 -5.29
C ILE A 420 2.23 -13.47 -6.29
N VAL A 421 3.06 -12.73 -7.02
CA VAL A 421 2.59 -11.76 -8.02
C VAL A 421 1.80 -12.46 -9.14
N GLN A 422 2.22 -13.65 -9.58
CA GLN A 422 1.46 -14.42 -10.58
C GLN A 422 0.12 -14.91 -10.02
N THR A 423 0.09 -15.41 -8.77
CA THR A 423 -1.15 -15.83 -8.09
C THR A 423 -2.14 -14.66 -8.00
N VAL A 424 -1.68 -13.48 -7.59
CA VAL A 424 -2.50 -12.26 -7.55
C VAL A 424 -3.05 -11.92 -8.93
N LYS A 425 -2.21 -11.93 -9.98
CA LYS A 425 -2.63 -11.65 -11.36
C LYS A 425 -3.70 -12.64 -11.84
N GLY A 426 -3.56 -13.92 -11.50
CA GLY A 426 -4.55 -14.96 -11.79
C GLY A 426 -5.92 -14.63 -11.21
N HIS A 427 -5.97 -14.31 -9.91
CA HIS A 427 -7.22 -13.94 -9.24
C HIS A 427 -7.80 -12.60 -9.73
N MET A 428 -6.97 -11.62 -10.10
CA MET A 428 -7.45 -10.39 -10.76
C MET A 428 -8.10 -10.68 -12.11
N GLY A 429 -7.54 -11.63 -12.87
CA GLY A 429 -8.13 -12.11 -14.13
C GLY A 429 -9.50 -12.76 -13.94
N GLN A 430 -9.65 -13.59 -12.89
CA GLN A 430 -10.94 -14.17 -12.50
C GLN A 430 -11.94 -13.06 -12.12
N LEU A 431 -11.51 -12.11 -11.29
CA LEU A 431 -12.33 -11.01 -10.81
C LEU A 431 -12.86 -10.14 -11.97
N LYS A 432 -12.00 -9.82 -12.95
CA LYS A 432 -12.37 -9.10 -14.18
C LYS A 432 -13.51 -9.76 -14.94
N GLN A 433 -13.50 -11.10 -15.02
CA GLN A 433 -14.52 -11.85 -15.74
C GLN A 433 -15.81 -11.98 -14.93
N ALA A 434 -15.68 -12.34 -13.65
CA ALA A 434 -16.80 -12.71 -12.80
C ALA A 434 -17.58 -11.49 -12.30
N VAL A 435 -16.93 -10.36 -11.95
CA VAL A 435 -17.62 -9.19 -11.38
C VAL A 435 -18.68 -8.67 -12.34
N VAL A 436 -18.33 -8.43 -13.60
CA VAL A 436 -19.24 -7.84 -14.59
C VAL A 436 -20.44 -8.73 -14.91
N ALA A 437 -20.29 -10.05 -14.71
CA ALA A 437 -21.33 -11.05 -14.95
C ALA A 437 -22.15 -11.40 -13.71
N SER A 438 -21.61 -11.12 -12.51
CA SER A 438 -22.23 -11.48 -11.24
C SER A 438 -23.66 -10.93 -11.14
N PRO A 439 -24.62 -11.69 -10.57
CA PRO A 439 -26.02 -11.28 -10.55
C PRO A 439 -26.28 -9.85 -10.04
N PRO A 440 -25.65 -9.38 -8.94
CA PRO A 440 -25.86 -8.01 -8.44
C PRO A 440 -25.30 -6.91 -9.36
N MET A 441 -24.23 -7.21 -10.11
CA MET A 441 -23.53 -6.23 -10.96
C MET A 441 -23.98 -6.28 -12.42
N ARG A 442 -24.55 -7.40 -12.88
CA ARG A 442 -24.91 -7.67 -14.29
C ARG A 442 -25.72 -6.54 -14.93
N SER A 443 -26.56 -5.87 -14.15
CA SER A 443 -27.42 -4.77 -14.60
C SER A 443 -26.65 -3.52 -15.07
N PHE A 444 -25.40 -3.33 -14.64
CA PHE A 444 -24.55 -2.20 -15.02
C PHE A 444 -23.81 -2.40 -16.33
N TYR A 445 -23.85 -3.61 -16.90
CA TYR A 445 -23.05 -4.00 -18.05
C TYR A 445 -23.91 -4.55 -19.19
N VAL A 446 -23.34 -4.50 -20.39
CA VAL A 446 -23.96 -4.98 -21.62
C VAL A 446 -22.86 -5.50 -22.54
N ARG A 447 -23.17 -6.52 -23.33
CA ARG A 447 -22.24 -7.12 -24.28
C ARG A 447 -22.34 -6.46 -25.64
N THR A 448 -21.22 -6.28 -26.35
CA THR A 448 -21.29 -5.92 -27.77
C THR A 448 -21.78 -7.11 -28.59
N PRO A 449 -22.59 -6.89 -29.64
CA PRO A 449 -22.99 -7.98 -30.53
C PRO A 449 -21.76 -8.72 -31.07
N PRO A 450 -21.80 -10.06 -31.17
CA PRO A 450 -20.68 -10.80 -31.70
C PRO A 450 -20.46 -10.46 -33.18
N THR A 451 -19.19 -10.44 -33.62
CA THR A 451 -18.84 -10.19 -35.03
C THR A 451 -19.31 -11.32 -35.95
N ASP A 452 -19.35 -12.55 -35.44
CA ASP A 452 -19.92 -13.73 -36.08
C ASP A 452 -20.53 -14.65 -35.00
N GLU A 453 -21.57 -15.40 -35.35
CA GLU A 453 -22.26 -16.34 -34.46
C GLU A 453 -21.35 -17.45 -33.92
N THR A 454 -20.21 -17.72 -34.58
CA THR A 454 -19.23 -18.73 -34.14
C THR A 454 -18.16 -18.17 -33.19
N SER A 455 -18.05 -16.85 -33.08
CA SER A 455 -17.01 -16.21 -32.26
C SER A 455 -17.22 -16.47 -30.76
N SER A 456 -16.13 -16.80 -30.06
CA SER A 456 -16.10 -16.89 -28.60
C SER A 456 -15.70 -15.58 -27.92
N GLN A 457 -15.33 -14.55 -28.69
CA GLN A 457 -14.90 -13.28 -28.13
C GLN A 457 -16.11 -12.49 -27.62
N MET A 458 -16.00 -12.01 -26.39
CA MET A 458 -16.99 -11.15 -25.75
C MET A 458 -16.31 -9.84 -25.36
N CYS A 459 -16.91 -8.72 -25.78
CA CYS A 459 -16.56 -7.41 -25.25
C CYS A 459 -17.72 -6.93 -24.40
N ILE A 460 -17.43 -6.63 -23.14
CA ILE A 460 -18.39 -6.14 -22.16
C ILE A 460 -18.13 -4.66 -21.96
N VAL A 461 -19.17 -3.84 -22.09
CA VAL A 461 -19.12 -2.40 -21.92
C VAL A 461 -20.09 -1.96 -20.83
N SER A 462 -19.85 -0.78 -20.26
CA SER A 462 -20.78 -0.17 -19.32
C SER A 462 -22.08 0.18 -20.02
N LYS A 463 -23.21 -0.11 -19.37
CA LYS A 463 -24.55 0.25 -19.85
C LYS A 463 -24.86 1.75 -19.67
N GLY A 464 -24.00 2.50 -18.98
CA GLY A 464 -24.20 3.93 -18.73
C GLY A 464 -25.30 4.22 -17.70
N VAL A 465 -25.67 3.24 -16.87
CA VAL A 465 -26.66 3.41 -15.81
C VAL A 465 -26.12 4.36 -14.74
N LYS A 466 -26.96 5.29 -14.26
CA LYS A 466 -26.59 6.22 -13.20
C LYS A 466 -26.28 5.45 -11.90
N MET A 467 -25.05 5.56 -11.43
CA MET A 467 -24.59 4.93 -10.19
C MET A 467 -24.67 5.91 -9.02
N THR A 468 -24.93 5.39 -7.83
CA THR A 468 -24.71 6.13 -6.57
C THR A 468 -23.22 6.36 -6.34
N LYS A 469 -22.86 7.31 -5.47
CA LYS A 469 -21.44 7.57 -5.11
C LYS A 469 -20.74 6.31 -4.59
N ILE A 470 -21.44 5.48 -3.81
CA ILE A 470 -20.91 4.23 -3.23
C ILE A 470 -20.68 3.18 -4.33
N GLN A 471 -21.65 2.99 -5.23
CA GLN A 471 -21.50 2.10 -6.39
C GLN A 471 -20.33 2.50 -7.28
N GLY A 472 -20.21 3.81 -7.58
CA GLY A 472 -19.09 4.34 -8.36
C GLY A 472 -17.74 4.11 -7.67
N GLN A 473 -17.66 4.29 -6.35
CA GLN A 473 -16.44 4.01 -5.58
C GLN A 473 -16.07 2.52 -5.59
N LEU A 474 -17.04 1.64 -5.39
CA LEU A 474 -16.82 0.19 -5.43
C LEU A 474 -16.29 -0.24 -6.81
N ILE A 475 -16.94 0.20 -7.88
CA ILE A 475 -16.55 -0.13 -9.25
C ILE A 475 -15.17 0.45 -9.57
N TYR A 476 -14.84 1.64 -9.08
CA TYR A 476 -13.51 2.22 -9.23
C TYR A 476 -12.43 1.33 -8.59
N LEU A 477 -12.57 0.97 -7.30
CA LEU A 477 -11.59 0.14 -6.59
C LEU A 477 -11.42 -1.24 -7.25
N LEU A 478 -12.55 -1.85 -7.64
CA LEU A 478 -12.55 -3.13 -8.34
C LEU A 478 -11.82 -3.03 -9.69
N LYS A 479 -12.15 -2.03 -10.52
CA LYS A 479 -11.46 -1.80 -11.80
C LYS A 479 -9.98 -1.52 -11.64
N THR A 480 -9.57 -0.80 -10.60
CA THR A 480 -8.15 -0.56 -10.30
C THR A 480 -7.38 -1.87 -10.13
N LEU A 481 -8.01 -2.94 -9.63
CA LEU A 481 -7.36 -4.24 -9.48
C LEU A 481 -7.07 -4.95 -10.81
N TRP A 482 -7.79 -4.67 -11.91
CA TRP A 482 -7.67 -5.48 -13.15
C TRP A 482 -7.65 -4.74 -14.49
N GLU A 483 -7.98 -3.45 -14.54
CA GLU A 483 -8.04 -2.69 -15.81
C GLU A 483 -6.74 -1.96 -16.14
N ASP A 484 -6.01 -1.48 -15.14
CA ASP A 484 -4.88 -0.58 -15.35
C ASP A 484 -3.74 -0.83 -14.35
N ASP A 485 -2.66 -1.43 -14.87
CA ASP A 485 -1.41 -1.64 -14.13
C ASP A 485 -0.82 -0.31 -13.63
N ARG A 486 -1.09 0.82 -14.31
CA ARG A 486 -0.64 2.13 -13.88
C ARG A 486 -1.38 2.57 -12.62
N ASN A 487 -2.70 2.57 -12.60
CA ASN A 487 -3.46 2.94 -11.40
C ASN A 487 -3.16 1.99 -10.23
N LEU A 488 -3.03 0.68 -10.48
CA LEU A 488 -2.65 -0.26 -9.42
C LEU A 488 -1.24 0.03 -8.87
N PHE A 489 -0.28 0.36 -9.74
CA PHE A 489 1.05 0.80 -9.34
C PHE A 489 1.00 2.09 -8.51
N LEU A 490 0.21 3.08 -8.92
CA LEU A 490 0.07 4.35 -8.22
C LEU A 490 -0.57 4.18 -6.84
N LEU A 491 -1.62 3.37 -6.74
CA LEU A 491 -2.37 3.21 -5.50
C LEU A 491 -1.79 2.14 -4.56
N ARG A 492 -0.97 1.20 -5.07
CA ARG A 492 -0.50 -0.03 -4.39
C ARG A 492 -1.60 -1.07 -4.16
N LEU A 493 -1.25 -2.34 -4.37
CA LEU A 493 -2.15 -3.48 -4.20
C LEU A 493 -2.76 -3.57 -2.80
N SER A 494 -1.92 -3.60 -1.76
CA SER A 494 -2.36 -3.67 -0.36
C SER A 494 -3.39 -2.60 -0.03
N CYS A 495 -3.06 -1.36 -0.36
CA CYS A 495 -3.91 -0.22 -0.07
C CYS A 495 -5.27 -0.30 -0.80
N VAL A 496 -5.31 -0.74 -2.07
CA VAL A 496 -6.58 -0.91 -2.80
C VAL A 496 -7.43 -2.02 -2.20
N VAL A 497 -6.81 -3.13 -1.80
CA VAL A 497 -7.49 -4.25 -1.13
C VAL A 497 -8.04 -3.83 0.23
N ASP A 498 -7.24 -3.11 1.02
CA ASP A 498 -7.64 -2.62 2.33
C ASP A 498 -8.79 -1.62 2.22
N GLU A 499 -8.75 -0.73 1.22
CA GLU A 499 -9.85 0.20 0.92
C GLU A 499 -11.11 -0.50 0.45
N LEU A 500 -10.98 -1.57 -0.34
CA LEU A 500 -12.11 -2.41 -0.72
C LEU A 500 -12.71 -3.08 0.52
N GLY A 501 -11.88 -3.67 1.39
CA GLY A 501 -12.31 -4.27 2.65
C GLY A 501 -13.04 -3.27 3.56
N ARG A 502 -12.47 -2.08 3.74
CA ARG A 502 -13.08 -0.99 4.53
C ARG A 502 -14.43 -0.56 3.95
N LEU A 503 -14.53 -0.43 2.62
CA LEU A 503 -15.79 -0.05 1.96
C LEU A 503 -16.89 -1.11 2.16
N LEU A 504 -16.54 -2.39 2.01
CA LEU A 504 -17.48 -3.50 2.17
C LEU A 504 -17.95 -3.64 3.62
N LEU A 505 -17.06 -3.47 4.60
CA LEU A 505 -17.41 -3.52 6.02
C LEU A 505 -18.25 -2.31 6.47
N SER A 506 -17.98 -1.13 5.93
CA SER A 506 -18.63 0.12 6.39
C SER A 506 -19.91 0.47 5.65
N LYS A 507 -20.14 -0.07 4.44
CA LYS A 507 -21.29 0.27 3.58
C LYS A 507 -22.03 -1.00 3.12
N PRO A 508 -23.18 -1.34 3.74
CA PRO A 508 -24.01 -2.47 3.32
C PRO A 508 -24.44 -2.41 1.85
N THR A 509 -24.65 -1.20 1.30
CA THR A 509 -24.97 -1.01 -0.12
C THR A 509 -23.86 -1.45 -1.07
N ALA A 510 -22.59 -1.39 -0.65
CA ALA A 510 -21.47 -1.94 -1.41
C ALA A 510 -21.41 -3.46 -1.23
N SER A 511 -21.54 -3.95 0.01
CA SER A 511 -21.51 -5.40 0.31
C SER A 511 -22.59 -6.17 -0.44
N ASN A 512 -23.80 -5.62 -0.60
CA ASN A 512 -24.91 -6.25 -1.32
C ASN A 512 -24.64 -6.42 -2.83
N LEU A 513 -23.61 -5.77 -3.37
CA LEU A 513 -23.22 -5.89 -4.77
C LEU A 513 -22.13 -6.94 -5.01
N ILE A 514 -21.62 -7.54 -3.93
CA ILE A 514 -20.59 -8.58 -3.97
C ILE A 514 -21.24 -9.91 -3.62
N SER A 515 -21.28 -10.84 -4.58
CA SER A 515 -21.69 -12.21 -4.31
C SER A 515 -20.62 -12.99 -3.53
N ASN A 516 -20.99 -14.13 -2.96
CA ASN A 516 -20.05 -14.98 -2.22
C ASN A 516 -18.86 -15.43 -3.08
N ASN A 517 -19.07 -15.72 -4.37
CA ASN A 517 -18.00 -16.04 -5.32
C ASN A 517 -16.97 -14.91 -5.41
N ILE A 518 -17.46 -13.69 -5.67
CA ILE A 518 -16.60 -12.50 -5.79
C ILE A 518 -15.90 -12.20 -4.47
N ALA A 519 -16.58 -12.35 -3.34
CA ALA A 519 -15.98 -12.19 -2.01
C ALA A 519 -14.84 -13.20 -1.78
N SER A 520 -15.00 -14.45 -2.23
CA SER A 520 -13.95 -15.48 -2.15
C SER A 520 -12.70 -15.08 -2.95
N THR A 521 -12.87 -14.64 -4.20
CA THR A 521 -11.75 -14.15 -5.03
C THR A 521 -11.06 -12.93 -4.41
N ILE A 522 -11.82 -11.97 -3.88
CA ILE A 522 -11.26 -10.81 -3.15
C ILE A 522 -10.46 -11.28 -1.93
N SER A 523 -10.96 -12.27 -1.19
CA SER A 523 -10.25 -12.84 -0.04
C SER A 523 -8.92 -13.49 -0.44
N ASN A 524 -8.87 -14.19 -1.57
CA ASN A 524 -7.63 -14.78 -2.09
C ASN A 524 -6.61 -13.71 -2.47
N ILE A 525 -7.05 -12.63 -3.14
CA ILE A 525 -6.19 -11.46 -3.44
C ILE A 525 -5.70 -10.83 -2.13
N ALA A 526 -6.55 -10.70 -1.12
CA ALA A 526 -6.17 -10.10 0.15
C ALA A 526 -5.11 -10.91 0.91
N ILE A 527 -5.23 -12.24 0.93
CA ILE A 527 -4.23 -13.10 1.57
C ILE A 527 -2.90 -13.06 0.82
N ALA A 528 -2.93 -13.13 -0.51
CA ALA A 528 -1.72 -13.02 -1.32
C ALA A 528 -1.05 -11.64 -1.17
N SER A 529 -1.84 -10.57 -1.09
CA SER A 529 -1.37 -9.20 -0.80
C SER A 529 -0.68 -9.10 0.58
N GLN A 530 -1.24 -9.74 1.60
CA GLN A 530 -0.64 -9.82 2.95
C GLN A 530 0.61 -10.71 3.02
N CYS A 531 0.87 -11.55 2.02
CA CYS A 531 2.12 -12.31 1.92
C CYS A 531 3.20 -11.54 1.14
N LEU A 532 2.80 -10.52 0.37
CA LEU A 532 3.71 -9.67 -0.40
C LEU A 532 4.23 -8.46 0.40
N HIS A 533 3.42 -7.99 1.35
CA HIS A 533 3.68 -6.87 2.25
C HIS A 533 3.98 -7.37 3.65
#